data_AF-A0A7S2GRU7-F1
#
_entry.id   AF-A0A7S2GRU7-F1
#
_cell.length_a   1.000
_cell.length_b   1.000
_cell.length_c   1.000
_cell.angle_alpha   90.00
_cell.angle_beta   90.00
_cell.angle_gamma   90.00
#
_symmetry.space_group_name_H-M   'P 1'
#
loop_
_entity.id
_entity.type
_entity.pdbx_description
1 polymer ?
#
loop_
_entity_poly.entity_id
_entity_poly.type
_entity_poly.pdbx_seq_one_letter_code
_entity_poly.pdbx_strand_id
1 'polypeptide(L)'
;WSFEVAAGFALFEAVQIAMIFWRSRQADASYYVKQQWRILPAIISTCIMEVVEALIWARPDELLSVTESSDHVCPQRNKLLTIFLWVFVLPWQPFLVIYPCRRVGSPRNRDLLLVPEMMALLYGAWHCLVYLMTWVLESPVLRSLEDSRYLSNLHTETCTFRGEHGHLHWTIGMMDTLLTPNIFAYLLVWVSVVVARPLSFAAGPLFLGPFGFFMFLWWFQGSFEAGSVWCWFVSSFNVYVLLQPYLFPCAQIEQDKFKETKKKRV
;
A
#
# COMPACT_ATOMS: atom_id res chain seq x y z
N TRP A 1 11.80 1.15 13.14
CA TRP A 1 10.62 0.55 13.80
C TRP A 1 11.08 -0.62 14.63
N SER A 2 10.27 -1.06 15.60
CA SER A 2 10.56 -2.24 16.41
C SER A 2 9.49 -3.32 16.19
N PHE A 3 9.76 -4.52 16.70
CA PHE A 3 8.81 -5.62 16.70
C PHE A 3 7.44 -5.23 17.30
N GLU A 4 7.46 -4.50 18.42
CA GLU A 4 6.23 -4.08 19.13
C GLU A 4 5.39 -3.13 18.29
N VAL A 5 6.04 -2.25 17.53
CA VAL A 5 5.35 -1.32 16.61
C VAL A 5 4.65 -2.10 15.50
N ALA A 6 5.37 -3.02 14.83
CA ALA A 6 4.80 -3.84 13.76
C ALA A 6 3.65 -4.73 14.26
N ALA A 7 3.82 -5.37 15.43
CA ALA A 7 2.77 -6.18 16.05
C ALA A 7 1.52 -5.34 16.43
N GLY A 8 1.73 -4.11 16.91
CA GLY A 8 0.67 -3.16 17.20
C GLY A 8 -0.12 -2.76 15.95
N PHE A 9 0.56 -2.50 14.83
CA PHE A 9 -0.08 -2.22 13.54
C PHE A 9 -0.85 -3.43 13.01
N ALA A 10 -0.26 -4.62 13.03
CA ALA A 10 -0.93 -5.85 12.64
C ALA A 10 -2.24 -6.07 13.42
N LEU A 11 -2.20 -5.86 14.74
CA LEU A 11 -3.39 -5.98 15.59
C LEU A 11 -4.44 -4.90 15.24
N PHE A 12 -4.01 -3.65 15.08
CA PHE A 12 -4.90 -2.55 14.70
C PHE A 12 -5.60 -2.83 13.37
N GLU A 13 -4.87 -3.32 12.37
CA GLU A 13 -5.42 -3.68 11.06
C GLU A 13 -6.37 -4.88 11.14
N ALA A 14 -6.04 -5.91 11.93
CA ALA A 14 -6.92 -7.05 12.17
C ALA A 14 -8.26 -6.61 12.81
N VAL A 15 -8.21 -5.67 13.75
CA VAL A 15 -9.41 -5.05 14.33
C VAL A 15 -10.22 -4.31 13.27
N GLN A 16 -9.57 -3.57 12.38
CA GLN A 16 -10.26 -2.90 11.28
C GLN A 16 -10.94 -3.89 10.31
N ILE A 17 -10.28 -5.03 9.99
CA ILE A 17 -10.88 -6.11 9.19
C ILE A 17 -12.17 -6.61 9.85
N ALA A 18 -12.10 -6.90 11.16
CA ALA A 18 -13.25 -7.38 11.92
C ALA A 18 -14.40 -6.37 11.91
N MET A 19 -14.11 -5.07 12.06
CA MET A 19 -15.12 -4.00 11.98
C MET A 19 -15.80 -3.93 10.61
N ILE A 20 -15.03 -4.00 9.50
CA ILE A 20 -15.62 -3.99 8.15
C ILE A 20 -16.49 -5.21 7.93
N PHE A 21 -16.01 -6.39 8.31
CA PHE A 21 -16.77 -7.63 8.14
C PHE A 21 -18.08 -7.58 8.92
N TRP A 22 -18.02 -7.14 10.18
CA TRP A 22 -19.19 -6.97 11.03
C TRP A 22 -20.19 -5.96 10.44
N ARG A 23 -19.74 -4.76 10.07
CA ARG A 23 -20.62 -3.72 9.50
C ARG A 23 -21.22 -4.12 8.16
N SER A 24 -20.44 -4.76 7.29
CA SER A 24 -20.93 -5.23 5.99
C SER A 24 -22.03 -6.28 6.12
N ARG A 25 -22.01 -7.10 7.18
CA ARG A 25 -23.05 -8.10 7.48
C ARG A 25 -24.34 -7.49 8.05
N GLN A 26 -24.23 -6.40 8.83
CA GLN A 26 -25.41 -5.74 9.43
C GLN A 26 -26.09 -4.73 8.52
N ALA A 27 -25.50 -4.41 7.37
CA ALA A 27 -26.06 -3.41 6.48
C ALA A 27 -27.21 -4.00 5.65
N ASP A 28 -28.45 -3.87 6.12
CA ASP A 28 -29.59 -4.41 5.38
C ASP A 28 -29.96 -3.58 4.13
N ALA A 29 -29.77 -2.25 4.15
CA ALA A 29 -30.26 -1.35 3.10
C ALA A 29 -29.19 -0.53 2.34
N SER A 30 -27.98 -0.33 2.89
CA SER A 30 -26.98 0.54 2.24
C SER A 30 -26.06 -0.24 1.30
N TYR A 31 -26.27 -0.09 -0.01
CA TYR A 31 -25.40 -0.64 -1.06
C TYR A 31 -23.92 -0.34 -0.82
N TYR A 32 -23.60 0.86 -0.36
CA TYR A 32 -22.23 1.30 -0.11
C TYR A 32 -21.58 0.54 1.05
N VAL A 33 -22.30 0.34 2.16
CA VAL A 33 -21.80 -0.44 3.30
C VAL A 33 -21.66 -1.92 2.93
N LYS A 34 -22.60 -2.46 2.13
CA LYS A 34 -22.49 -3.81 1.55
C LYS A 34 -21.30 -3.98 0.60
N GLN A 35 -20.71 -2.92 0.06
CA GLN A 35 -19.56 -3.02 -0.83
C GLN A 35 -18.22 -2.78 -0.14
N GLN A 36 -18.21 -2.43 1.15
CA GLN A 36 -16.98 -2.21 1.90
C GLN A 36 -16.09 -3.45 1.96
N TRP A 37 -16.63 -4.68 1.88
CA TRP A 37 -15.82 -5.91 1.83
C TRP A 37 -14.79 -5.91 0.67
N ARG A 38 -15.00 -5.09 -0.37
CA ARG A 38 -14.07 -4.97 -1.49
C ARG A 38 -12.71 -4.36 -1.09
N ILE A 39 -12.61 -3.70 0.06
CA ILE A 39 -11.34 -3.20 0.61
C ILE A 39 -10.52 -4.32 1.28
N LEU A 40 -11.15 -5.46 1.59
CA LEU A 40 -10.52 -6.54 2.34
C LEU A 40 -9.19 -7.01 1.74
N PRO A 41 -9.01 -7.16 0.41
CA PRO A 41 -7.73 -7.51 -0.17
C PRO A 41 -6.60 -6.51 0.16
N ALA A 42 -6.91 -5.20 0.21
CA ALA A 42 -5.93 -4.19 0.58
C ALA A 42 -5.49 -4.34 2.04
N ILE A 43 -6.42 -4.59 2.96
CA ILE A 43 -6.08 -4.73 4.39
C ILE A 43 -5.41 -6.09 4.67
N ILE A 44 -5.80 -7.14 3.96
CA ILE A 44 -5.08 -8.42 4.03
C ILE A 44 -3.63 -8.22 3.59
N SER A 45 -3.39 -7.44 2.53
CA SER A 45 -2.03 -7.17 2.05
C SER A 45 -1.16 -6.43 3.08
N THR A 46 -1.75 -5.53 3.87
CA THR A 46 -1.02 -4.83 4.94
C THR A 46 -0.78 -5.73 6.15
N CYS A 47 -1.77 -6.52 6.54
CA CYS A 47 -1.58 -7.52 7.60
C CYS A 47 -0.47 -8.50 7.25
N ILE A 48 -0.41 -8.95 6.00
CA ILE A 48 0.67 -9.80 5.49
C ILE A 48 2.03 -9.06 5.61
N MET A 49 2.09 -7.78 5.23
CA MET A 49 3.31 -6.99 5.33
C MET A 49 3.79 -6.89 6.78
N GLU A 50 2.92 -6.48 7.70
CA GLU A 50 3.25 -6.35 9.12
C GLU A 50 3.65 -7.68 9.77
N VAL A 51 2.99 -8.79 9.40
CA VAL A 51 3.40 -10.12 9.86
C VAL A 51 4.79 -10.47 9.37
N VAL A 52 5.11 -10.20 8.10
CA VAL A 52 6.45 -10.48 7.58
C VAL A 52 7.49 -9.57 8.24
N GLU A 53 7.20 -8.29 8.46
CA GLU A 53 8.07 -7.38 9.22
C GLU A 53 8.33 -7.89 10.63
N ALA A 54 7.28 -8.31 11.34
CA ALA A 54 7.39 -8.88 12.68
C ALA A 54 8.23 -10.17 12.67
N LEU A 55 8.07 -11.02 11.65
CA LEU A 55 8.89 -12.20 11.47
C LEU A 55 10.37 -11.82 11.24
N ILE A 56 10.65 -10.82 10.40
CA ILE A 56 12.02 -10.34 10.18
C ILE A 56 12.62 -9.83 11.51
N TRP A 57 11.89 -8.98 12.24
CA TRP A 57 12.33 -8.45 13.53
C TRP A 57 12.50 -9.50 14.63
N ALA A 58 11.83 -10.66 14.53
CA ALA A 58 11.95 -11.73 15.51
C ALA A 58 13.34 -12.40 15.55
N ARG A 59 14.20 -12.13 14.55
CA ARG A 59 15.62 -12.52 14.54
C ARG A 59 16.50 -11.30 14.26
N PRO A 60 16.70 -10.42 15.25
CA PRO A 60 17.51 -9.21 15.06
C PRO A 60 18.99 -9.53 14.81
N ASP A 61 19.44 -10.74 15.14
CA ASP A 61 20.75 -11.28 14.80
C ASP A 61 20.95 -11.49 13.29
N GLU A 62 19.86 -11.66 12.53
CA GLU A 62 19.87 -11.77 11.06
C GLU A 62 19.76 -10.39 10.36
N LEU A 63 19.62 -9.30 11.12
CA LEU A 63 19.44 -7.93 10.63
C LEU A 63 20.74 -7.12 10.74
N LEU A 64 21.57 -7.24 9.71
CA LEU A 64 22.80 -6.45 9.56
C LEU A 64 22.50 -4.99 9.24
N SER A 65 23.46 -4.10 9.52
CA SER A 65 23.35 -2.70 9.08
C SER A 65 23.31 -2.63 7.55
N VAL A 66 22.56 -1.69 7.00
CA VAL A 66 22.54 -1.42 5.55
C VAL A 66 23.93 -1.04 5.03
N THR A 67 24.78 -0.46 5.87
CA THR A 67 26.18 -0.13 5.54
C THR A 67 27.10 -1.34 5.46
N GLU A 68 26.67 -2.49 6.00
CA GLU A 68 27.42 -3.76 5.99
C GLU A 68 26.92 -4.70 4.88
N SER A 69 26.02 -4.24 4.01
CA SER A 69 25.36 -5.07 3.00
C SER A 69 26.30 -5.67 1.96
N SER A 70 27.43 -5.01 1.68
CA SER A 70 28.42 -5.46 0.69
C SER A 70 29.23 -6.66 1.15
N ASP A 71 29.37 -6.83 2.47
CA ASP A 71 30.38 -7.72 3.06
C ASP A 71 29.76 -9.05 3.53
N HIS A 72 28.44 -9.16 3.48
CA HIS A 72 27.69 -10.28 4.04
C HIS A 72 26.61 -10.81 3.10
N VAL A 73 26.44 -12.12 3.11
CA VAL A 73 25.37 -12.80 2.37
C VAL A 73 24.08 -12.75 3.18
N CYS A 74 22.97 -12.40 2.54
CA CYS A 74 21.67 -12.34 3.19
C CYS A 74 21.26 -13.73 3.74
N PRO A 75 20.85 -13.82 5.02
CA PRO A 75 20.28 -15.06 5.55
C PRO A 75 19.08 -15.53 4.73
N GLN A 76 19.03 -16.84 4.42
CA GLN A 76 18.02 -17.40 3.50
C GLN A 76 16.57 -17.10 3.94
N ARG A 77 16.29 -17.09 5.24
CA ARG A 77 14.98 -16.76 5.79
C ARG A 77 14.61 -15.31 5.51
N ASN A 78 15.50 -14.36 5.82
CA ASN A 78 15.31 -12.94 5.56
C ASN A 78 15.11 -12.69 4.05
N LYS A 79 15.96 -13.30 3.21
CA LYS A 79 15.83 -13.27 1.75
C LYS A 79 14.45 -13.73 1.28
N LEU A 80 13.98 -14.92 1.70
CA LEU A 80 12.68 -15.46 1.29
C LEU A 80 11.51 -14.58 1.72
N LEU A 81 11.54 -14.05 2.95
CA LEU A 81 10.53 -13.12 3.45
C LEU A 81 10.49 -11.82 2.64
N THR A 82 11.67 -11.28 2.31
CA THR A 82 11.80 -10.06 1.49
C THR A 82 11.29 -10.30 0.07
N ILE A 83 11.67 -11.42 -0.56
CA ILE A 83 11.19 -11.81 -1.89
C ILE A 83 9.67 -11.93 -1.90
N PHE A 84 9.10 -12.57 -0.86
CA PHE A 84 7.66 -12.74 -0.76
C PHE A 84 6.93 -11.39 -0.74
N LEU A 85 7.38 -10.44 0.08
CA LEU A 85 6.82 -9.09 0.08
C LEU A 85 6.95 -8.41 -1.27
N TRP A 86 8.13 -8.52 -1.87
CA TRP A 86 8.40 -7.83 -3.12
C TRP A 86 7.61 -8.37 -4.31
N VAL A 87 7.36 -9.68 -4.37
CA VAL A 87 6.67 -10.26 -5.53
C VAL A 87 5.16 -10.25 -5.33
N PHE A 88 4.68 -10.53 -4.12
CA PHE A 88 3.26 -10.80 -3.89
C PHE A 88 2.50 -9.66 -3.22
N VAL A 89 3.19 -8.71 -2.59
CA VAL A 89 2.55 -7.67 -1.79
C VAL A 89 2.80 -6.29 -2.41
N LEU A 90 4.03 -5.80 -2.32
CA LEU A 90 4.37 -4.39 -2.60
C LEU A 90 3.94 -3.89 -3.99
N PRO A 91 4.17 -4.60 -5.11
CA PRO A 91 3.84 -4.08 -6.44
C PRO A 91 2.32 -3.99 -6.70
N TRP A 92 1.53 -4.78 -5.96
CA TRP A 92 0.08 -4.90 -6.16
C TRP A 92 -0.70 -3.92 -5.29
N GLN A 93 -0.07 -3.35 -4.27
CA GLN A 93 -0.65 -2.41 -3.33
C GLN A 93 -1.46 -1.25 -3.99
N PRO A 94 -0.94 -0.54 -5.00
CA PRO A 94 -1.71 0.50 -5.71
C PRO A 94 -3.01 -0.03 -6.32
N PHE A 95 -2.96 -1.20 -6.95
CA PHE A 95 -4.12 -1.84 -7.56
C PHE A 95 -5.16 -2.22 -6.50
N LEU A 96 -4.71 -2.82 -5.39
CA LEU A 96 -5.57 -3.26 -4.28
C LEU A 96 -6.33 -2.10 -3.63
N VAL A 97 -5.82 -0.86 -3.70
CA VAL A 97 -6.53 0.33 -3.21
C VAL A 97 -7.41 0.99 -4.27
N ILE A 98 -6.94 1.13 -5.52
CA ILE A 98 -7.72 1.77 -6.58
C ILE A 98 -8.96 0.93 -6.92
N TYR A 99 -8.82 -0.40 -6.95
CA TYR A 99 -9.90 -1.34 -7.26
C TYR A 99 -11.17 -1.12 -6.40
N PRO A 100 -11.10 -1.07 -5.06
CA PRO A 100 -12.25 -0.75 -4.22
C PRO A 100 -12.66 0.73 -4.34
N CYS A 101 -11.73 1.69 -4.43
CA CYS A 101 -12.07 3.12 -4.58
C CYS A 101 -13.01 3.39 -5.75
N ARG A 102 -12.73 2.74 -6.88
CA ARG A 102 -13.53 2.84 -8.12
C ARG A 102 -14.96 2.34 -7.94
N ARG A 103 -15.12 1.33 -7.09
CA ARG A 103 -16.35 0.53 -6.96
C ARG A 103 -17.24 0.96 -5.80
N VAL A 104 -16.65 1.33 -4.67
CA VAL A 104 -17.31 1.70 -3.41
C VAL A 104 -17.54 3.22 -3.31
N GLY A 105 -16.90 4.02 -4.17
CA GLY A 105 -17.06 5.47 -4.17
C GLY A 105 -18.26 5.99 -4.97
N SER A 106 -18.31 7.31 -5.12
CA SER A 106 -19.28 8.02 -5.98
C SER A 106 -19.32 7.42 -7.40
N PRO A 107 -20.48 7.41 -8.10
CA PRO A 107 -20.58 6.86 -9.46
C PRO A 107 -19.53 7.39 -10.44
N ARG A 108 -19.12 8.66 -10.28
CA ARG A 108 -18.07 9.32 -11.07
C ARG A 108 -16.69 8.66 -10.93
N ASN A 109 -16.42 7.94 -9.83
CA ASN A 109 -15.17 7.21 -9.64
C ASN A 109 -15.01 6.05 -10.62
N ARG A 110 -16.12 5.47 -11.11
CA ARG A 110 -16.07 4.31 -12.03
C ARG A 110 -15.32 4.61 -13.31
N ASP A 111 -15.49 5.81 -13.84
CA ASP A 111 -14.87 6.22 -15.11
C ASP A 111 -13.47 6.81 -14.87
N LEU A 112 -13.33 7.66 -13.84
CA LEU A 112 -12.07 8.34 -13.54
C LEU A 112 -10.94 7.39 -13.10
N LEU A 113 -11.26 6.31 -12.40
CA LEU A 113 -10.25 5.39 -11.85
C LEU A 113 -10.00 4.16 -12.72
N LEU A 114 -10.66 4.02 -13.87
CA LEU A 114 -10.44 2.88 -14.77
C LEU A 114 -8.99 2.84 -15.29
N VAL A 115 -8.49 3.94 -15.85
CA VAL A 115 -7.14 4.00 -16.40
C VAL A 115 -6.08 3.82 -15.30
N PRO A 116 -6.15 4.52 -14.15
CA PRO A 116 -5.26 4.28 -13.02
C PRO A 116 -5.28 2.84 -12.49
N GLU A 117 -6.46 2.19 -12.42
CA GLU A 117 -6.57 0.78 -12.00
C GLU A 117 -5.79 -0.14 -12.95
N MET A 118 -5.94 0.05 -14.25
CA MET A 118 -5.25 -0.77 -15.26
C MET A 118 -3.74 -0.51 -15.26
N MET A 119 -3.32 0.75 -15.11
CA MET A 119 -1.90 1.08 -14.98
C MET A 119 -1.29 0.45 -13.73
N ALA A 120 -1.98 0.50 -12.59
CA ALA A 120 -1.52 -0.13 -11.36
C ALA A 120 -1.42 -1.66 -11.47
N LEU A 121 -2.36 -2.30 -12.19
CA LEU A 121 -2.31 -3.74 -12.46
C LEU A 121 -1.12 -4.10 -13.35
N LEU A 122 -0.94 -3.39 -14.46
CA LEU A 122 0.17 -3.59 -15.39
C LEU A 122 1.51 -3.34 -14.72
N TYR A 123 1.57 -2.33 -13.84
CA TYR A 123 2.73 -2.02 -13.03
C TYR A 123 3.13 -3.20 -12.13
N GLY A 124 2.19 -3.75 -11.36
CA GLY A 124 2.46 -4.90 -10.50
C GLY A 124 2.95 -6.13 -11.29
N ALA A 125 2.28 -6.42 -12.41
CA ALA A 125 2.67 -7.51 -13.31
C ALA A 125 4.06 -7.29 -13.92
N TRP A 126 4.37 -6.08 -14.36
CA TRP A 126 5.68 -5.71 -14.92
C TRP A 126 6.80 -5.90 -13.90
N HIS A 127 6.62 -5.47 -12.65
CA HIS A 127 7.62 -5.65 -11.60
C HIS A 127 7.87 -7.13 -11.29
N CYS A 128 6.82 -7.94 -11.22
CA CYS A 128 6.96 -9.38 -11.03
C CYS A 128 7.74 -10.00 -12.20
N LEU A 129 7.42 -9.61 -13.43
CA LEU A 129 8.10 -10.10 -14.63
C LEU A 129 9.58 -9.70 -14.65
N VAL A 130 9.90 -8.44 -14.37
CA VAL A 130 11.29 -7.94 -14.32
C VAL A 130 12.08 -8.66 -13.24
N TYR A 131 11.48 -8.89 -12.08
CA TYR A 131 12.13 -9.64 -11.00
C TYR A 131 12.45 -11.07 -11.43
N LEU A 132 11.46 -11.79 -11.99
CA LEU A 132 11.63 -13.15 -12.49
C LEU A 132 12.66 -13.21 -13.62
N MET A 133 12.64 -12.26 -14.55
CA MET A 133 13.62 -12.16 -15.63
C MET A 133 15.03 -11.94 -15.09
N THR A 134 15.21 -11.08 -14.08
CA THR A 134 16.52 -10.87 -13.47
C THR A 134 17.07 -12.16 -12.85
N TRP A 135 16.20 -12.94 -12.21
CA TRP A 135 16.57 -14.22 -11.63
C TRP A 135 16.92 -15.28 -12.69
N VAL A 136 16.17 -15.35 -13.79
CA VAL A 136 16.40 -16.32 -14.89
C VAL A 136 17.61 -15.96 -15.74
N LEU A 137 17.81 -14.67 -16.02
CA LEU A 137 18.86 -14.18 -16.91
C LEU A 137 20.18 -13.90 -16.20
N GLU A 138 20.25 -14.11 -14.87
CA GLU A 138 21.38 -13.75 -14.02
C GLU A 138 21.90 -12.33 -14.32
N SER A 139 20.96 -11.42 -14.60
CA SER A 139 21.31 -10.12 -15.16
C SER A 139 22.03 -9.27 -14.10
N PRO A 140 23.11 -8.58 -14.48
CA PRO A 140 23.86 -7.78 -13.53
C PRO A 140 22.99 -6.63 -13.02
N VAL A 141 22.97 -6.46 -11.71
CA VAL A 141 22.41 -5.25 -11.09
C VAL A 141 23.34 -4.09 -11.43
N LEU A 142 22.79 -3.05 -12.05
CA LEU A 142 23.57 -1.91 -12.57
C LEU A 142 24.00 -0.90 -11.51
N ARG A 143 23.43 -0.97 -10.30
CA ARG A 143 23.66 -0.03 -9.19
C ARG A 143 23.67 -0.76 -7.86
N SER A 144 24.59 -0.40 -6.99
CA SER A 144 24.63 -0.87 -5.61
C SER A 144 24.06 0.19 -4.67
N LEU A 145 23.94 -0.14 -3.37
CA LEU A 145 23.38 0.80 -2.40
C LEU A 145 24.32 1.98 -2.15
N GLU A 146 25.63 1.72 -2.20
CA GLU A 146 26.67 2.73 -1.98
C GLU A 146 26.55 3.88 -2.99
N ASP A 147 26.18 3.57 -4.24
CA ASP A 147 25.97 4.57 -5.30
C ASP A 147 24.88 5.60 -4.95
N SER A 148 23.94 5.19 -4.10
CA SER A 148 22.82 6.02 -3.64
C SER A 148 23.01 6.57 -2.22
N ARG A 149 24.19 6.38 -1.61
CA ARG A 149 24.43 6.64 -0.17
C ARG A 149 23.43 5.89 0.72
N TYR A 150 23.15 4.63 0.37
CA TYR A 150 22.22 3.76 1.10
C TYR A 150 20.78 4.30 1.18
N LEU A 151 20.39 5.21 0.29
CA LEU A 151 19.03 5.73 0.24
C LEU A 151 18.10 4.87 -0.61
N SER A 152 18.62 4.25 -1.68
CA SER A 152 17.87 3.45 -2.66
C SER A 152 17.46 2.08 -2.12
N ASN A 153 16.50 1.42 -2.77
CA ASN A 153 16.17 0.02 -2.53
C ASN A 153 16.82 -0.95 -3.55
N LEU A 154 17.50 -0.45 -4.58
CA LEU A 154 18.22 -1.33 -5.51
C LEU A 154 19.54 -1.80 -4.90
N HIS A 155 19.80 -3.10 -4.96
CA HIS A 155 21.03 -3.71 -4.48
C HIS A 155 21.36 -4.97 -5.27
N THR A 156 22.54 -5.54 -5.05
CA THR A 156 22.98 -6.79 -5.70
C THR A 156 22.14 -8.00 -5.24
N GLU A 157 21.62 -7.97 -4.02
CA GLU A 157 20.79 -9.03 -3.44
C GLU A 157 19.46 -8.49 -2.88
N THR A 158 18.41 -9.29 -3.00
CA THR A 158 17.12 -9.05 -2.33
C THR A 158 17.23 -9.45 -0.86
N CYS A 159 17.20 -8.47 0.04
CA CYS A 159 17.34 -8.69 1.47
C CYS A 159 16.66 -7.58 2.27
N THR A 160 16.47 -7.79 3.57
CA THR A 160 16.13 -6.72 4.50
C THR A 160 17.32 -6.41 5.40
N PHE A 161 17.69 -5.14 5.47
CA PHE A 161 18.72 -4.65 6.38
C PHE A 161 18.12 -3.73 7.44
N ARG A 162 18.91 -3.43 8.47
CA ARG A 162 18.62 -2.32 9.37
C ARG A 162 19.19 -1.04 8.78
N GLY A 163 18.30 -0.11 8.45
CA GLY A 163 18.64 1.21 7.95
C GLY A 163 19.34 2.12 8.96
N GLU A 164 19.88 3.23 8.48
CA GLU A 164 20.63 4.21 9.28
C GLU A 164 19.78 4.84 10.40
N HIS A 165 18.47 4.97 10.19
CA HIS A 165 17.51 5.49 11.16
C HIS A 165 16.90 4.39 12.04
N GLY A 166 17.35 3.13 11.89
CA GLY A 166 16.89 2.00 12.69
C GLY A 166 15.54 1.43 12.26
N HIS A 167 15.18 1.57 10.98
CA HIS A 167 14.01 0.89 10.39
C HIS A 167 14.45 -0.20 9.39
N LEU A 168 13.48 -0.94 8.85
CA LEU A 168 13.77 -2.03 7.90
C LEU A 168 14.00 -1.44 6.50
N HIS A 169 15.23 -1.59 6.02
CA HIS A 169 15.60 -1.21 4.67
C HIS A 169 15.47 -2.42 3.76
N TRP A 170 14.44 -2.45 2.92
CA TRP A 170 14.27 -3.51 1.94
C TRP A 170 15.06 -3.21 0.68
N THR A 171 15.88 -4.17 0.30
CA THR A 171 16.68 -4.11 -0.91
C THR A 171 16.21 -5.16 -1.89
N ILE A 172 16.47 -4.90 -3.17
CA ILE A 172 16.13 -5.83 -4.23
C ILE A 172 17.27 -6.00 -5.23
N GLY A 173 17.59 -7.27 -5.48
CA GLY A 173 18.36 -7.74 -6.61
C GLY A 173 17.51 -7.83 -7.87
N MET A 174 17.26 -6.68 -8.51
CA MET A 174 16.63 -6.64 -9.83
C MET A 174 17.32 -5.64 -10.75
N MET A 175 17.13 -5.79 -12.06
CA MET A 175 17.57 -4.78 -13.02
C MET A 175 16.97 -3.41 -12.67
N ASP A 176 17.80 -2.37 -12.68
CA ASP A 176 17.33 -1.00 -12.48
C ASP A 176 16.36 -0.65 -13.62
N THR A 177 15.09 -0.55 -13.26
CA THR A 177 14.08 0.00 -14.16
C THR A 177 13.86 1.45 -13.77
N LEU A 178 13.61 2.33 -14.74
CA LEU A 178 13.11 3.69 -14.46
C LEU A 178 11.80 3.71 -13.63
N LEU A 179 11.23 2.54 -13.34
CA LEU A 179 9.98 2.29 -12.65
C LEU A 179 10.14 1.61 -11.29
N THR A 180 11.38 1.35 -10.84
CA THR A 180 11.72 0.72 -9.55
C THR A 180 10.85 1.30 -8.43
N PRO A 181 10.13 0.45 -7.67
CA PRO A 181 8.96 0.88 -6.93
C PRO A 181 9.38 1.67 -5.71
N ASN A 182 8.84 2.87 -5.64
CA ASN A 182 7.78 3.13 -4.67
C ASN A 182 7.25 4.54 -4.88
N ILE A 183 8.15 5.51 -5.09
CA ILE A 183 7.76 6.91 -5.34
C ILE A 183 6.88 7.02 -6.59
N PHE A 184 7.23 6.36 -7.70
CA PHE A 184 6.46 6.48 -8.95
C PHE A 184 5.04 5.90 -8.83
N ALA A 185 4.87 4.72 -8.22
CA ALA A 185 3.56 4.11 -8.04
C ALA A 185 2.70 4.90 -7.05
N TYR A 186 3.28 5.35 -5.93
CA TYR A 186 2.59 6.21 -4.98
C TYR A 186 2.19 7.53 -5.63
N LEU A 187 3.11 8.21 -6.33
CA LEU A 187 2.82 9.43 -7.08
C LEU A 187 1.76 9.20 -8.15
N LEU A 188 1.74 8.05 -8.84
CA LEU A 188 0.72 7.77 -9.85
C LEU A 188 -0.68 7.69 -9.23
N VAL A 189 -0.83 7.03 -8.07
CA VAL A 189 -2.09 7.04 -7.31
C VAL A 189 -2.46 8.47 -6.92
N TRP A 190 -1.50 9.25 -6.41
CA TRP A 190 -1.75 10.61 -5.95
C TRP A 190 -2.11 11.58 -7.07
N VAL A 191 -1.33 11.60 -8.15
CA VAL A 191 -1.59 12.41 -9.34
C VAL A 191 -2.95 12.04 -9.93
N SER A 192 -3.28 10.75 -9.99
CA SER A 192 -4.59 10.31 -10.48
C SER A 192 -5.73 10.86 -9.63
N VAL A 193 -5.59 10.85 -8.29
CA VAL A 193 -6.62 11.37 -7.37
C VAL A 193 -6.70 12.90 -7.38
N VAL A 194 -5.55 13.59 -7.42
CA VAL A 194 -5.44 15.06 -7.51
C VAL A 194 -6.10 15.56 -8.80
N VAL A 195 -5.78 14.94 -9.95
CA VAL A 195 -6.36 15.31 -11.24
C VAL A 195 -7.86 15.00 -11.29
N ALA A 196 -8.28 13.85 -10.72
CA ALA A 196 -9.68 13.46 -10.71
C ALA A 196 -10.56 14.38 -9.83
N ARG A 197 -10.05 14.85 -8.69
CA ARG A 197 -10.81 15.61 -7.69
C ARG A 197 -9.95 16.60 -6.88
N PRO A 198 -9.42 17.68 -7.48
CA PRO A 198 -8.47 18.57 -6.80
C PRO A 198 -9.02 19.19 -5.52
N LEU A 199 -10.30 19.60 -5.51
CA LEU A 199 -10.94 20.25 -4.35
C LEU A 199 -11.32 19.24 -3.24
N SER A 200 -11.75 18.03 -3.59
CA SER A 200 -12.08 17.00 -2.59
C SER A 200 -10.85 16.28 -2.05
N PHE A 201 -9.76 16.26 -2.82
CA PHE A 201 -8.46 15.75 -2.38
C PHE A 201 -7.95 16.58 -1.20
N ALA A 202 -7.89 17.91 -1.36
CA ALA A 202 -7.39 18.83 -0.33
C ALA A 202 -8.29 18.94 0.93
N ALA A 203 -9.54 18.48 0.88
CA ALA A 203 -10.54 18.69 1.92
C ALA A 203 -10.79 17.47 2.84
N GLY A 204 -9.95 16.43 2.81
CA GLY A 204 -10.26 15.23 3.57
C GLY A 204 -9.11 14.25 3.84
N PRO A 205 -9.44 13.05 4.37
CA PRO A 205 -8.47 12.03 4.77
C PRO A 205 -7.57 11.54 3.62
N LEU A 206 -8.01 11.73 2.37
CA LEU A 206 -7.22 11.41 1.18
C LEU A 206 -5.99 12.31 1.01
N PHE A 207 -5.95 13.51 1.60
CA PHE A 207 -4.76 14.37 1.67
C PHE A 207 -3.81 13.99 2.82
N LEU A 208 -4.28 13.27 3.84
CA LEU A 208 -3.43 12.84 4.96
C LEU A 208 -2.44 11.76 4.55
N GLY A 209 -2.82 10.85 3.65
CA GLY A 209 -1.92 9.82 3.13
C GLY A 209 -0.69 10.34 2.37
N PRO A 210 -0.84 11.18 1.32
CA PRO A 210 0.29 11.76 0.60
C PRO A 210 1.06 12.74 1.49
N PHE A 211 0.38 13.56 2.30
CA PHE A 211 1.05 14.44 3.25
C PHE A 211 1.91 13.64 4.23
N GLY A 212 1.37 12.58 4.83
CA GLY A 212 2.11 11.67 5.70
C GLY A 212 3.29 11.00 5.00
N PHE A 213 3.11 10.54 3.76
CA PHE A 213 4.18 9.98 2.95
C PHE A 213 5.28 11.01 2.63
N PHE A 214 4.92 12.25 2.27
CA PHE A 214 5.88 13.33 2.05
C PHE A 214 6.63 13.71 3.32
N MET A 215 5.92 13.85 4.44
CA MET A 215 6.53 14.13 5.74
C MET A 215 7.47 13.00 6.17
N PHE A 216 7.12 11.75 5.85
CA PHE A 216 8.00 10.61 6.07
C PHE A 216 9.27 10.72 5.21
N LEU A 217 9.14 10.86 3.89
CA LEU A 217 10.31 11.00 3.01
C LEU A 217 11.19 12.17 3.46
N TRP A 218 10.60 13.27 3.88
CA TRP A 218 11.34 14.40 4.45
C TRP A 218 12.09 14.02 5.73
N TRP A 219 11.42 13.35 6.67
CA TRP A 219 11.99 12.96 7.97
C TRP A 219 13.15 11.97 7.82
N PHE A 220 13.04 11.03 6.89
CA PHE A 220 14.07 10.01 6.60
C PHE A 220 15.00 10.42 5.45
N GLN A 221 15.04 11.70 5.09
CA GLN A 221 15.95 12.27 4.09
C GLN A 221 15.88 11.59 2.71
N GLY A 222 14.71 11.07 2.36
CA GLY A 222 14.47 10.33 1.11
C GLY A 222 14.88 8.87 1.15
N SER A 223 15.34 8.36 2.30
CA SER A 223 15.70 6.96 2.51
C SER A 223 14.46 6.04 2.44
N PHE A 224 14.64 4.85 1.84
CA PHE A 224 13.59 3.83 1.71
C PHE A 224 13.44 2.90 2.93
N GLU A 225 13.97 3.33 4.07
CA GLU A 225 13.98 2.59 5.34
C GLU A 225 12.62 2.28 5.96
N ALA A 226 11.51 2.81 5.45
CA ALA A 226 10.20 2.34 5.85
C ALA A 226 9.21 2.38 4.67
N GLY A 227 9.34 1.44 3.74
CA GLY A 227 8.23 1.18 2.81
C GLY A 227 6.95 0.72 3.54
N SER A 228 7.03 0.45 4.85
CA SER A 228 5.91 0.21 5.76
C SER A 228 4.98 1.43 5.95
N VAL A 229 5.35 2.60 5.44
CA VAL A 229 4.47 3.79 5.32
C VAL A 229 3.20 3.48 4.53
N TRP A 230 3.21 2.42 3.72
CA TRP A 230 2.00 1.93 3.09
C TRP A 230 0.92 1.44 4.07
N CYS A 231 1.28 0.78 5.18
CA CYS A 231 0.32 0.37 6.20
C CYS A 231 -0.44 1.57 6.77
N TRP A 232 0.25 2.68 6.96
CA TRP A 232 -0.36 3.95 7.38
C TRP A 232 -1.35 4.47 6.33
N PHE A 233 -1.01 4.37 5.06
CA PHE A 233 -1.90 4.79 3.98
C PHE A 233 -3.16 3.93 3.91
N VAL A 234 -3.04 2.60 3.92
CA VAL A 234 -4.21 1.71 3.87
C VAL A 234 -5.06 1.84 5.13
N SER A 235 -4.43 1.94 6.31
CA SER A 235 -5.15 2.21 7.56
C SER A 235 -5.90 3.53 7.50
N SER A 236 -5.27 4.60 6.99
CA SER A 236 -5.93 5.91 6.80
C SER A 236 -7.07 5.84 5.78
N PHE A 237 -6.85 5.12 4.68
CA PHE A 237 -7.85 4.89 3.65
C PHE A 237 -9.03 4.07 4.18
N ASN A 238 -8.77 3.12 5.08
CA ASN A 238 -9.81 2.34 5.72
C ASN A 238 -10.64 3.18 6.70
N VAL A 239 -9.99 4.00 7.54
CA VAL A 239 -10.69 4.99 8.37
C VAL A 239 -11.57 5.88 7.49
N TYR A 240 -11.08 6.32 6.34
CA TYR A 240 -11.90 7.05 5.37
C TYR A 240 -13.11 6.22 4.90
N VAL A 241 -12.94 4.96 4.47
CA VAL A 241 -14.05 4.11 4.02
C VAL A 241 -15.07 3.84 5.13
N LEU A 242 -14.62 3.73 6.39
CA LEU A 242 -15.50 3.57 7.55
C LEU A 242 -16.31 4.84 7.84
N LEU A 243 -15.71 6.02 7.67
CA LEU A 243 -16.32 7.32 7.92
C LEU A 243 -17.15 7.85 6.74
N GLN A 244 -16.82 7.45 5.51
CA GLN A 244 -17.40 7.96 4.26
C GLN A 244 -18.94 7.94 4.23
N PRO A 245 -19.64 6.89 4.72
CA PRO A 245 -21.10 6.89 4.78
C PRO A 245 -21.71 7.99 5.67
N TYR A 246 -20.98 8.46 6.68
CA TYR A 246 -21.43 9.51 7.60
C TYR A 246 -21.06 10.92 7.12
N LEU A 247 -19.93 11.04 6.43
CA LEU A 247 -19.44 12.31 5.89
C LEU A 247 -20.13 12.71 4.58
N PHE A 248 -20.50 11.72 3.77
CA PHE A 248 -21.18 11.91 2.49
C PHE A 248 -22.44 11.04 2.44
N PRO A 249 -23.52 11.42 3.16
CA PRO A 249 -24.78 10.70 3.09
C PRO A 249 -25.20 10.62 1.62
N CYS A 250 -25.31 9.40 1.09
CA CYS A 250 -25.61 9.22 -0.32
C CYS A 250 -27.02 9.75 -0.62
N ALA A 251 -27.10 10.75 -1.51
CA ALA A 251 -28.35 11.30 -2.06
C ALA A 251 -29.29 10.25 -2.68
N GLN A 252 -28.83 9.00 -2.85
CA GLN A 252 -29.65 7.88 -3.28
C GLN A 252 -30.73 7.48 -2.25
N ILE A 253 -30.46 7.65 -0.95
CA ILE A 253 -31.51 7.46 0.09
C ILE A 253 -32.61 8.51 -0.07
N GLU A 254 -32.26 9.73 -0.49
CA GLU A 254 -33.25 10.76 -0.80
C GLU A 254 -33.99 10.45 -2.11
N GLN A 255 -33.32 9.99 -3.16
CA GLN A 255 -33.97 9.62 -4.42
C GLN A 255 -34.92 8.41 -4.30
N ASP A 256 -34.56 7.40 -3.52
CA ASP A 256 -35.42 6.23 -3.30
C ASP A 256 -36.58 6.55 -2.35
N LYS A 257 -36.36 7.38 -1.31
CA LYS A 257 -37.46 7.96 -0.52
C LYS A 257 -38.37 8.82 -1.39
N PHE A 258 -37.83 9.61 -2.32
CA PHE A 258 -38.61 10.46 -3.21
C PHE A 258 -39.45 9.63 -4.19
N LYS A 259 -38.91 8.51 -4.69
CA LYS A 259 -39.64 7.54 -5.53
C LYS A 259 -40.71 6.79 -4.76
N GLU A 260 -40.47 6.36 -3.52
CA GLU A 260 -41.49 5.75 -2.66
C GLU A 260 -42.60 6.74 -2.29
N THR A 261 -42.25 7.99 -2.00
CA THR A 261 -43.23 9.05 -1.68
C THR A 261 -44.11 9.37 -2.89
N LYS A 262 -43.56 9.32 -4.11
CA LYS A 262 -44.34 9.42 -5.35
C LYS A 262 -45.24 8.20 -5.57
N LYS A 263 -44.76 6.98 -5.29
CA LYS A 263 -45.55 5.74 -5.44
C LYS A 263 -46.72 5.64 -4.45
N LYS A 264 -46.62 6.25 -3.27
CA LYS A 264 -47.71 6.31 -2.28
C LYS A 264 -48.71 7.45 -2.52
N ARG A 265 -48.44 8.37 -3.46
CA ARG A 265 -49.31 9.52 -3.81
C ARG A 265 -50.10 9.31 -5.11
N VAL A 266 -50.04 8.12 -5.70
CA VAL A 266 -50.84 7.71 -6.87
C VAL A 266 -51.81 6.62 -6.44
#